data_AF-A0A923API0-F1
#
_entry.id   AF-A0A923API0-F1
#
_cell.length_a   1.000
_cell.length_b   1.000
_cell.length_c   1.000
_cell.angle_alpha   90.00
_cell.angle_beta   90.00
_cell.angle_gamma   90.00
#
_symmetry.space_group_name_H-M   'P 1'
#
loop_
_entity.id
_entity.type
_entity.pdbx_description
1 polymer ?
#
loop_
_entity_poly.entity_id
_entity_poly.type
_entity_poly.pdbx_seq_one_letter_code
_entity_poly.pdbx_strand_id
1 'polypeptide(L)'
;MRASFRGEPRPIERLFDIAFRRDVPPKALSLPQGSADLIVVDAQADVDISDAAFDFVRSIRVFEITYQQRRSSDGDCNSWGTVYMGSYGEQGDYTRRRSNISAVPAASDFGVPANCGSYWHRSVFVEWRDYEGTYGHEEVHY
;
A
#
# COMPACT_ATOMS: atom_id res chain seq x y z
N MET A 1 -17.78 -7.32 38.02
CA MET A 1 -16.82 -6.21 37.85
C MET A 1 -16.56 -6.09 36.34
N ARG A 2 -17.14 -5.09 35.67
CA ARG A 2 -16.95 -4.88 34.21
C ARG A 2 -15.89 -3.80 34.02
N ALA A 3 -14.73 -4.18 33.50
CA ALA A 3 -13.69 -3.23 33.12
C ALA A 3 -14.00 -2.72 31.70
N SER A 4 -14.20 -1.41 31.56
CA SER A 4 -14.26 -0.73 30.28
C SER A 4 -12.86 -0.20 29.97
N PHE A 5 -12.21 -0.77 28.95
CA PHE A 5 -11.00 -0.17 28.39
C PHE A 5 -11.43 0.93 27.41
N ARG A 6 -11.30 2.19 27.82
CA ARG A 6 -11.27 3.32 26.88
C ARG A 6 -9.89 3.34 26.25
N GLY A 7 -9.74 2.78 25.05
CA GLY A 7 -8.57 2.98 24.23
C GLY A 7 -8.54 4.41 23.70
N GLU A 8 -7.37 5.04 23.69
CA GLU A 8 -7.15 6.30 22.99
C GLU A 8 -7.42 6.12 21.48
N PRO A 9 -8.07 7.10 20.82
CA PRO A 9 -8.38 7.00 19.40
C PRO A 9 -7.10 6.92 18.57
N ARG A 10 -7.09 6.02 17.59
CA ARG A 10 -5.91 5.84 16.72
C ARG A 10 -5.68 7.13 15.91
N PRO A 11 -4.42 7.43 15.51
CA PRO A 11 -4.11 8.65 14.77
C PRO A 11 -5.01 8.85 13.53
N ILE A 12 -5.39 7.76 12.85
CA ILE A 12 -6.26 7.80 11.67
C ILE A 12 -7.71 8.21 12.00
N GLU A 13 -8.22 7.87 13.18
CA GLU A 13 -9.57 8.24 13.64
C GLU A 13 -9.64 9.74 13.97
N ARG A 14 -8.51 10.33 14.42
CA ARG A 14 -8.40 11.78 14.66
C ARG A 14 -8.38 12.60 13.37
N LEU A 15 -7.89 12.04 12.26
CA LEU A 15 -7.87 12.72 10.97
C LEU A 15 -9.29 12.89 10.40
N PHE A 16 -10.16 11.91 10.56
CA PHE A 16 -11.55 12.01 10.12
C PHE A 16 -12.34 13.06 10.94
N ASP A 17 -12.06 13.21 12.23
CA ASP A 17 -12.76 14.16 13.11
C ASP A 17 -12.51 15.64 12.72
N ILE A 18 -11.33 15.93 12.15
CA ILE A 18 -10.99 17.28 11.66
C ILE A 18 -11.79 17.62 10.39
N ALA A 19 -12.03 16.65 9.51
CA ALA A 19 -12.71 16.87 8.24
C ALA A 19 -14.22 17.11 8.37
N PHE A 20 -14.85 16.67 9.48
CA PHE A 20 -16.30 16.76 9.68
C PHE A 20 -16.75 17.78 10.72
N ARG A 21 -15.85 18.67 11.17
CA ARG A 21 -16.22 19.75 12.10
C ARG A 21 -17.20 20.71 11.44
N ARG A 22 -18.47 20.65 11.86
CA ARG A 22 -19.58 21.48 11.35
C ARG A 22 -19.46 22.98 11.67
N ASP A 23 -18.42 23.41 12.38
CA ASP A 23 -18.20 24.80 12.81
C ASP A 23 -17.20 25.58 11.95
N VAL A 24 -16.79 25.08 10.77
CA VAL A 24 -15.95 25.85 9.85
C VAL A 24 -16.85 26.68 8.92
N PRO A 25 -16.83 28.02 8.99
CA PRO A 25 -17.64 28.85 8.11
C PRO A 25 -17.26 28.60 6.64
N PRO A 26 -18.23 28.59 5.70
CA PRO A 26 -18.03 28.18 4.31
C PRO A 26 -17.04 29.05 3.53
N LYS A 27 -16.59 30.17 4.11
CA LYS A 27 -15.60 31.08 3.52
C LYS A 27 -14.16 30.55 3.57
N ALA A 28 -13.90 29.43 4.26
CA ALA A 28 -12.60 28.76 4.26
C ALA A 28 -12.41 27.77 3.09
N LEU A 29 -13.44 27.55 2.24
CA LEU A 29 -13.41 26.62 1.10
C LEU A 29 -13.22 27.31 -0.26
N SER A 30 -12.84 28.59 -0.26
CA SER A 30 -12.49 29.27 -1.50
C SER A 30 -11.15 28.74 -2.02
N LEU A 31 -11.21 27.80 -2.97
CA LEU A 31 -10.06 27.48 -3.82
C LEU A 31 -9.61 28.79 -4.49
N PRO A 32 -8.30 29.12 -4.49
CA PRO A 32 -7.83 30.27 -5.24
C PRO A 32 -8.24 30.08 -6.70
N GLN A 33 -8.90 31.08 -7.28
CA GLN A 33 -9.07 31.17 -8.74
C GLN A 33 -7.70 31.51 -9.36
N GLY A 34 -6.70 30.67 -9.14
CA GLY A 34 -5.50 30.61 -9.96
C GLY A 34 -5.82 29.71 -11.15
N SER A 35 -5.29 30.04 -12.31
CA SER A 35 -5.24 29.11 -13.44
C SER A 35 -4.80 27.74 -12.91
N ALA A 36 -5.58 26.71 -13.20
CA ALA A 36 -5.12 25.34 -13.04
C ALA A 36 -4.06 25.09 -14.11
N ASP A 37 -2.90 25.73 -13.94
CA ASP A 37 -1.71 25.35 -14.67
C ASP A 37 -1.49 23.88 -14.30
N LEU A 38 -1.68 23.02 -15.30
CA LEU A 38 -1.32 21.62 -15.20
C LEU A 38 0.16 21.61 -14.83
N ILE A 39 0.46 21.34 -13.57
CA ILE A 39 1.81 21.06 -13.14
C ILE A 39 2.16 19.77 -13.86
N VAL A 40 2.95 19.91 -14.92
CA VAL A 40 3.70 18.78 -15.46
C VAL A 40 4.63 18.39 -14.34
N VAL A 41 4.22 17.39 -13.57
CA VAL A 41 5.12 16.68 -12.66
C VAL A 41 6.12 16.03 -13.60
N ASP A 42 7.26 16.69 -13.79
CA ASP A 42 8.40 16.02 -14.37
C ASP A 42 8.63 14.75 -13.55
N ALA A 43 8.88 13.63 -14.21
CA ALA A 43 8.99 12.32 -13.55
C ALA A 43 10.26 12.22 -12.65
N GLN A 44 10.94 13.34 -12.44
CA GLN A 44 12.12 13.54 -11.63
C GLN A 44 11.75 14.39 -10.41
N ALA A 45 12.12 13.93 -9.23
CA ALA A 45 12.18 14.83 -8.09
C ALA A 45 13.17 15.97 -8.41
N ASP A 46 12.88 17.20 -7.97
CA ASP A 46 13.82 18.34 -8.02
C ASP A 46 15.10 18.10 -7.17
N VAL A 47 15.14 16.95 -6.47
CA VAL A 47 16.27 16.48 -5.67
C VAL A 47 16.91 15.29 -6.37
N ASP A 48 18.21 15.38 -6.64
CA ASP A 48 19.01 14.25 -7.10
C ASP A 48 19.15 13.23 -5.97
N ILE A 49 18.56 12.06 -6.18
CA ILE A 49 18.61 10.93 -5.25
C ILE A 49 19.44 9.77 -5.78
N SER A 50 20.24 9.96 -6.84
CA SER A 50 21.11 8.91 -7.40
C SER A 50 22.16 8.42 -6.40
N ASP A 51 22.58 9.28 -5.46
CA ASP A 51 23.55 8.94 -4.42
C ASP A 51 23.10 7.74 -3.57
N ALA A 52 24.06 6.89 -3.18
CA ALA A 52 23.83 5.70 -2.37
C ALA A 52 23.16 5.99 -1.01
N ALA A 53 23.25 7.22 -0.49
CA ALA A 53 22.52 7.66 0.70
C ALA A 53 20.99 7.46 0.57
N PHE A 54 20.47 7.36 -0.66
CA PHE A 54 19.05 7.13 -0.95
C PHE A 54 18.73 5.68 -1.38
N ASP A 55 19.65 4.74 -1.17
CA ASP A 55 19.41 3.32 -1.48
C ASP A 55 18.18 2.75 -0.76
N PHE A 56 17.81 3.32 0.40
CA PHE A 56 16.58 2.98 1.10
C PHE A 56 15.34 3.20 0.23
N VAL A 57 15.29 4.25 -0.62
CA VAL A 57 14.19 4.50 -1.56
C VAL A 57 14.14 3.39 -2.62
N ARG A 58 15.30 3.05 -3.20
CA ARG A 58 15.44 1.97 -4.20
C ARG A 58 15.20 0.58 -3.63
N SER A 59 15.29 0.42 -2.31
CA SER A 59 15.00 -0.82 -1.61
C SER A 59 13.49 -1.11 -1.50
N ILE A 60 12.65 -0.08 -1.64
CA ILE A 60 11.19 -0.23 -1.51
C ILE A 60 10.68 -1.17 -2.62
N ARG A 61 9.90 -2.16 -2.21
CA ARG A 61 9.16 -3.06 -3.08
C ARG A 61 7.69 -3.01 -2.71
N VAL A 62 6.84 -2.80 -3.71
CA VAL A 62 5.39 -2.72 -3.54
C VAL A 62 4.75 -3.91 -4.24
N PHE A 63 4.00 -4.72 -3.53
CA PHE A 63 3.31 -5.89 -4.05
C PHE A 63 1.80 -5.64 -4.00
N GLU A 64 1.15 -5.62 -5.15
CA GLU A 64 -0.30 -5.62 -5.24
C GLU A 64 -0.76 -7.05 -5.49
N ILE A 65 -1.52 -7.59 -4.54
CA ILE A 65 -1.82 -9.02 -4.47
C ILE A 65 -3.31 -9.24 -4.66
N THR A 66 -3.62 -9.69 -5.87
CA THR A 66 -4.78 -10.44 -6.34
C THR A 66 -4.81 -11.92 -6.03
N TYR A 67 -5.62 -12.49 -5.13
CA TYR A 67 -5.77 -13.97 -5.12
C TYR A 67 -7.13 -14.45 -4.66
N GLN A 68 -7.59 -15.53 -5.26
CA GLN A 68 -8.75 -16.25 -4.79
C GLN A 68 -8.74 -17.70 -5.24
N GLN A 69 -9.38 -18.54 -4.44
CA GLN A 69 -9.62 -19.93 -4.75
C GLN A 69 -10.97 -20.39 -4.23
N ARG A 70 -11.52 -21.41 -4.89
CA ARG A 70 -12.75 -22.10 -4.48
C ARG A 70 -12.81 -23.49 -5.07
N ARG A 71 -13.54 -24.37 -4.41
CA ARG A 71 -13.90 -25.68 -4.96
C ARG A 71 -15.06 -25.57 -5.96
N SER A 72 -14.96 -26.25 -7.10
CA SER A 72 -16.06 -26.41 -8.06
C SER A 72 -17.12 -27.39 -7.53
N SER A 73 -18.28 -27.46 -8.20
CA SER A 73 -19.27 -28.51 -7.92
C SER A 73 -18.71 -29.92 -8.06
N ASP A 74 -17.74 -30.08 -8.95
CA ASP A 74 -17.18 -31.37 -9.36
C ASP A 74 -15.98 -31.78 -8.49
N GLY A 75 -15.62 -30.95 -7.50
CA GLY A 75 -14.56 -31.22 -6.53
C GLY A 75 -13.20 -30.60 -6.87
N ASP A 76 -13.03 -30.08 -8.09
CA ASP A 76 -11.81 -29.44 -8.55
C ASP A 76 -11.51 -28.14 -7.81
N CYS A 77 -10.22 -27.82 -7.69
CA CYS A 77 -9.80 -26.54 -7.13
C CYS A 77 -9.58 -25.49 -8.22
N ASN A 78 -10.44 -24.47 -8.22
CA ASN A 78 -10.26 -23.32 -9.08
C ASN A 78 -9.55 -22.22 -8.29
N SER A 79 -8.35 -21.84 -8.72
CA SER A 79 -7.60 -20.72 -8.16
C SER A 79 -7.18 -19.75 -9.24
N TRP A 80 -7.25 -18.46 -8.95
CA TRP A 80 -6.72 -17.42 -9.83
C TRP A 80 -6.16 -16.28 -9.00
N GLY A 81 -5.09 -15.69 -9.52
CA GLY A 81 -4.44 -14.59 -8.86
C GLY A 81 -3.58 -13.78 -9.81
N THR A 82 -3.33 -12.55 -9.41
CA THR A 82 -2.46 -11.62 -10.11
C THR A 82 -1.62 -10.90 -9.08
N VAL A 83 -0.31 -11.01 -9.20
CA VAL A 83 0.62 -10.21 -8.42
C VAL A 83 1.28 -9.21 -9.35
N TYR A 84 1.35 -7.96 -8.91
CA TYR A 84 2.22 -6.97 -9.52
C TYR A 84 3.26 -6.53 -8.50
N MET A 85 4.51 -6.41 -8.96
CA MET A 85 5.60 -5.90 -8.16
C MET A 85 6.07 -4.57 -8.73
N GLY A 86 6.10 -3.57 -7.85
CA GLY A 86 6.59 -2.23 -8.06
C GLY A 86 7.97 -2.03 -7.44
N SER A 87 8.78 -1.19 -8.08
CA SER A 87 10.11 -0.81 -7.61
C SER A 87 10.44 0.62 -8.04
N TYR A 88 11.35 1.25 -7.29
CA TYR A 88 11.87 2.58 -7.58
C TYR A 88 13.26 2.50 -8.20
N GLY A 89 13.48 3.27 -9.27
CA GLY A 89 14.75 3.39 -9.99
C GLY A 89 15.70 4.41 -9.36
N GLU A 90 16.78 4.73 -10.07
CA GLU A 90 17.88 5.57 -9.59
C GLU A 90 17.40 6.94 -9.11
N GLN A 91 16.49 7.57 -9.87
CA GLN A 91 15.94 8.89 -9.56
C GLN A 91 14.53 8.83 -8.96
N GLY A 92 14.14 7.67 -8.41
CA GLY A 92 12.82 7.49 -7.80
C GLY A 92 11.68 7.32 -8.79
N ASP A 93 11.98 7.04 -10.06
CA ASP A 93 10.98 6.63 -11.03
C ASP A 93 10.34 5.32 -10.58
N TYR A 94 9.01 5.26 -10.59
CA TYR A 94 8.28 4.05 -10.20
C TYR A 94 7.95 3.22 -11.43
N THR A 95 8.30 1.94 -11.38
CA THR A 95 7.91 0.96 -12.40
C THR A 95 7.17 -0.20 -11.76
N ARG A 96 6.11 -0.68 -12.41
CA ARG A 96 5.29 -1.82 -11.97
C ARG A 96 5.22 -2.87 -13.06
N ARG A 97 5.48 -4.12 -12.71
CA ARG A 97 5.43 -5.25 -13.64
C ARG A 97 4.71 -6.44 -13.04
N ARG A 98 4.16 -7.28 -13.91
CA ARG A 98 3.54 -8.53 -13.48
C ARG A 98 4.60 -9.43 -12.83
N SER A 99 4.24 -10.01 -11.70
CA SER A 99 5.10 -10.88 -10.89
C SER A 99 4.41 -12.22 -10.61
N ASN A 100 5.11 -13.10 -9.90
CA ASN A 100 4.58 -14.39 -9.47
C ASN A 100 4.09 -14.33 -8.02
N ILE A 101 3.11 -15.16 -7.69
CA ILE A 101 2.65 -15.46 -6.32
C ILE A 101 3.83 -15.87 -5.44
N SER A 102 4.75 -16.69 -5.96
CA SER A 102 5.93 -17.15 -5.21
C SER A 102 6.98 -16.07 -4.95
N ALA A 103 6.86 -14.90 -5.56
CA ALA A 103 7.75 -13.77 -5.33
C ALA A 103 7.27 -12.87 -4.18
N VAL A 104 6.05 -13.07 -3.68
CA VAL A 104 5.55 -12.34 -2.51
C VAL A 104 6.39 -12.75 -1.29
N PRO A 105 6.97 -11.79 -0.54
CA PRO A 105 7.78 -12.08 0.62
C PRO A 105 6.98 -12.78 1.73
N ALA A 106 7.65 -13.67 2.47
CA ALA A 106 7.04 -14.41 3.57
C ALA A 106 6.62 -13.52 4.76
N ALA A 107 7.05 -12.25 4.79
CA ALA A 107 6.59 -11.26 5.75
C ALA A 107 5.18 -10.73 5.43
N SER A 108 4.67 -10.98 4.21
CA SER A 108 3.27 -10.72 3.89
C SER A 108 2.36 -11.73 4.59
N ASP A 109 1.17 -11.28 5.00
CA ASP A 109 0.09 -12.13 5.48
C ASP A 109 -0.51 -13.00 4.36
N PHE A 110 -0.14 -12.76 3.10
CA PHE A 110 -0.54 -13.57 1.97
C PHE A 110 0.07 -14.98 2.02
N GLY A 111 -0.80 -15.97 2.18
CA GLY A 111 -0.49 -17.38 1.95
C GLY A 111 -1.48 -18.03 1.00
N VAL A 112 -1.05 -19.07 0.26
CA VAL A 112 -1.96 -19.95 -0.49
C VAL A 112 -2.34 -21.12 0.39
N PRO A 113 -3.63 -21.27 0.78
CA PRO A 113 -4.08 -22.38 1.62
C PRO A 113 -3.83 -23.74 0.97
N ALA A 114 -3.37 -24.71 1.75
CA ALA A 114 -3.16 -26.09 1.26
C ALA A 114 -4.47 -26.81 0.92
N ASN A 115 -5.57 -26.47 1.60
CA ASN A 115 -6.91 -26.99 1.31
C ASN A 115 -7.64 -26.09 0.32
N CYS A 116 -8.41 -26.70 -0.59
CA CYS A 116 -9.24 -25.94 -1.53
C CYS A 116 -10.57 -25.46 -0.91
N GLY A 117 -10.48 -24.66 0.16
CA GLY A 117 -11.60 -23.90 0.69
C GLY A 117 -11.85 -22.62 -0.12
N SER A 118 -12.98 -21.95 0.16
CA SER A 118 -13.20 -20.58 -0.31
C SER A 118 -12.19 -19.66 0.36
N TYR A 119 -11.35 -19.00 -0.42
CA TYR A 119 -10.36 -18.06 0.08
C TYR A 119 -10.21 -16.90 -0.91
N TRP A 120 -10.11 -15.71 -0.35
CA TRP A 120 -10.01 -14.46 -1.08
C TRP A 120 -8.99 -13.59 -0.35
N HIS A 121 -8.02 -13.09 -1.10
CA HIS A 121 -6.97 -12.22 -0.59
C HIS A 121 -6.80 -11.04 -1.54
N ARG A 122 -6.86 -9.85 -0.95
CA ARG A 122 -6.58 -8.60 -1.63
C ARG A 122 -5.80 -7.72 -0.68
N SER A 123 -4.57 -7.41 -1.06
CA SER A 123 -3.75 -6.50 -0.28
C SER A 123 -2.74 -5.75 -1.12
N VAL A 124 -2.21 -4.69 -0.52
CA VAL A 124 -0.97 -4.08 -0.93
C VAL A 124 0.03 -4.34 0.20
N PHE A 125 1.09 -5.08 -0.11
CA PHE A 125 2.20 -5.36 0.79
C PHE A 125 3.40 -4.51 0.36
N VAL A 126 4.04 -3.81 1.29
CA VAL A 126 5.21 -2.98 1.04
C VAL A 126 6.33 -3.45 1.94
N GLU A 127 7.52 -3.66 1.40
CA GLU A 127 8.73 -3.89 2.17
C GLU A 127 9.84 -2.90 1.79
N TRP A 128 10.73 -2.62 2.72
CA TRP A 128 11.88 -1.74 2.52
C TRP A 128 13.03 -2.09 3.47
N ARG A 129 14.19 -1.51 3.19
CA ARG A 129 15.29 -1.33 4.14
C ARG A 129 15.44 0.16 4.40
N ASP A 130 15.48 0.57 5.66
CA ASP A 130 15.71 1.98 6.01
C ASP A 130 17.18 2.40 5.78
N TYR A 131 17.52 3.64 6.12
CA TYR A 131 18.87 4.18 5.93
C TYR A 131 19.94 3.45 6.76
N GLU A 132 19.56 2.75 7.84
CA GLU A 132 20.44 1.92 8.66
C GLU A 132 20.50 0.47 8.15
N GLY A 133 19.71 0.13 7.12
CA GLY A 133 19.61 -1.20 6.54
C GLY A 133 18.62 -2.12 7.25
N THR A 134 17.88 -1.62 8.24
CA THR A 134 16.87 -2.37 8.99
C THR A 134 15.68 -2.68 8.10
N TYR A 135 15.23 -3.93 8.12
CA TYR A 135 14.08 -4.38 7.36
C TYR A 135 12.77 -3.88 7.98
N GLY A 136 11.89 -3.31 7.16
CA GLY A 136 10.53 -2.93 7.53
C GLY A 136 9.52 -3.39 6.49
N HIS A 137 8.28 -3.58 6.91
CA HIS A 137 7.17 -3.91 6.01
C HIS A 137 5.84 -3.41 6.57
N GLU A 138 4.86 -3.25 5.69
CA GLU A 138 3.46 -2.93 6.01
C GLU A 138 2.53 -3.65 5.02
N GLU A 139 1.34 -4.02 5.47
CA GLU A 139 0.31 -4.62 4.62
C GLU A 139 -1.06 -3.99 4.85
N VAL A 140 -1.77 -3.67 3.77
CA VAL A 140 -3.13 -3.14 3.81
C VAL A 140 -4.06 -4.02 2.99
N HIS A 141 -5.13 -4.51 3.64
CA HIS A 141 -6.18 -5.33 3.01
C HIS A 141 -7.38 -4.47 2.57
N TYR A 142 -8.06 -4.85 1.48
CA TYR A 142 -9.21 -4.11 0.93
C TYR A 142 -10.20 -4.94 0.08
#